data_AF-A0A9J6EV86-F1
#
_entry.id   AF-A0A9J6EV86-F1
#
_cell.length_a   1.000
_cell.length_b   1.000
_cell.length_c   1.000
_cell.angle_alpha   90.00
_cell.angle_beta   90.00
_cell.angle_gamma   90.00
#
_symmetry.space_group_name_H-M   'P 1'
#
loop_
_entity.id
_entity.type
_entity.pdbx_description
1 polymer ?
#
loop_
_entity_poly.entity_id
_entity_poly.type
_entity_poly.pdbx_seq_one_letter_code
_entity_poly.pdbx_strand_id
1 'polypeptide(L)'
;MALRVRALVVLLFVGVAKLSYAQQCLKPQGEEVMKKAGQVAAELMKQCVHLLDKHPMPLSMIADAMKTLCDDYVACHDKHQDMINKPDEYRKLLITCGHPHLVNFFKSRSEFKHDPEAVATEIGTCIMDHIPLTKEMGIATTYWILKIMGAHE
;
A
#
# COMPACT_ATOMS: atom_id res chain seq x y z
N MET A 1 4.43 27.35 33.97
CA MET A 1 3.51 27.40 32.80
C MET A 1 4.17 26.98 31.47
N ALA A 2 5.50 26.97 31.33
CA ALA A 2 6.19 26.66 30.07
C ALA A 2 6.28 25.17 29.67
N LEU A 3 6.09 24.22 30.60
CA LEU A 3 6.25 22.78 30.30
C LEU A 3 5.09 22.19 29.48
N ARG A 4 3.86 22.72 29.63
CA ARG A 4 2.66 22.18 28.94
C ARG A 4 2.62 22.51 27.45
N VAL A 5 3.27 23.59 27.04
CA VAL A 5 3.31 24.04 25.62
C VAL A 5 4.22 23.15 24.78
N ARG A 6 5.33 22.65 25.36
CA ARG A 6 6.28 21.79 24.63
C ARG A 6 5.70 20.41 24.29
N ALA A 7 4.90 19.82 25.19
CA ALA A 7 4.26 18.53 24.94
C ALA A 7 3.20 18.59 23.82
N LEU A 8 2.45 19.69 23.74
CA LEU A 8 1.44 19.90 22.71
C LEU A 8 2.06 20.05 21.31
N VAL A 9 3.20 20.75 21.22
CA VAL A 9 3.93 20.97 19.97
C VAL A 9 4.55 19.65 19.45
N VAL A 10 5.13 18.84 20.33
CA VAL A 10 5.68 17.52 19.93
C VAL A 10 4.59 16.57 19.46
N LEU A 11 3.42 16.54 20.11
CA LEU A 11 2.27 15.74 19.67
C LEU A 11 1.72 16.19 18.31
N LEU A 12 1.72 17.50 18.04
CA LEU A 12 1.35 18.06 16.74
C LEU A 12 2.32 17.60 15.63
N PHE A 13 3.64 17.68 15.85
CA PHE A 13 4.62 17.27 14.83
C PHE A 13 4.61 15.76 14.51
N VAL A 14 4.36 14.90 15.51
CA VAL A 14 4.22 13.45 15.27
C VAL A 14 2.93 13.13 14.51
N GLY A 15 1.86 13.93 14.70
CA GLY A 15 0.62 13.82 13.93
C GLY A 15 0.77 14.22 12.46
N VAL A 16 1.50 15.31 12.16
CA VAL A 16 1.68 15.77 10.77
C VAL A 16 2.56 14.80 9.96
N ALA A 17 3.56 14.17 10.59
CA ALA A 17 4.43 13.21 9.92
C ALA A 17 3.68 11.96 9.44
N LYS A 18 2.59 11.55 10.09
CA LYS A 18 1.76 10.43 9.63
C LYS A 18 0.83 10.81 8.46
N LEU A 19 0.40 12.08 8.39
CA LEU A 19 -0.42 12.58 7.27
C LEU A 19 0.36 12.75 5.96
N SER A 20 1.69 12.86 6.01
CA SER A 20 2.52 13.07 4.82
C SER A 20 2.81 11.80 3.99
N TYR A 21 2.62 10.60 4.55
CA TYR A 21 2.90 9.35 3.83
C TYR A 21 1.72 8.92 2.94
N ALA A 22 0.48 9.04 3.44
CA ALA A 22 -0.76 8.73 2.72
C ALA A 22 -0.95 9.49 1.39
N GLN A 23 -0.18 10.56 1.16
CA GLN A 23 -0.22 11.36 -0.07
C GLN A 23 0.80 10.93 -1.13
N GLN A 24 1.81 10.12 -0.82
CA GLN A 24 2.84 9.79 -1.82
C GLN A 24 2.28 8.92 -2.94
N CYS A 25 1.37 8.00 -2.59
CA CYS A 25 0.73 7.08 -3.51
C CYS A 25 -0.40 7.70 -4.34
N LEU A 26 -0.78 8.93 -4.02
CA LEU A 26 -1.73 9.75 -4.78
C LEU A 26 -1.02 10.80 -5.64
N LYS A 27 0.32 10.81 -5.66
CA LYS A 27 1.11 11.73 -6.49
C LYS A 27 1.69 11.00 -7.70
N PRO A 28 1.48 11.51 -8.93
CA PRO A 28 2.13 10.96 -10.10
C PRO A 28 3.65 11.13 -10.00
N GLN A 29 4.39 10.14 -10.49
CA GLN A 29 5.84 10.18 -10.65
C GLN A 29 6.22 10.76 -12.02
N GLY A 30 7.50 10.72 -12.39
CA GLY A 30 7.95 11.19 -13.71
C GLY A 30 7.23 10.50 -14.87
N GLU A 31 7.06 11.20 -16.00
CA GLU A 31 6.24 10.74 -17.14
C GLU A 31 6.65 9.34 -17.65
N GLU A 32 7.95 9.08 -17.79
CA GLU A 32 8.46 7.78 -18.24
C GLU A 32 8.13 6.66 -17.26
N VAL A 33 8.28 6.92 -15.95
CA VAL A 33 7.97 5.99 -14.87
C VAL A 33 6.47 5.72 -14.84
N MET A 34 5.65 6.75 -14.98
CA MET A 34 4.20 6.63 -15.05
C MET A 34 3.76 5.79 -16.26
N LYS A 35 4.37 5.94 -17.43
CA LYS A 35 4.04 5.13 -18.60
C LYS A 35 4.32 3.64 -18.37
N LYS A 36 5.49 3.30 -17.80
CA LYS A 36 5.86 1.91 -17.48
C LYS A 36 4.98 1.34 -16.37
N ALA A 37 4.75 2.12 -15.31
CA ALA A 37 3.92 1.72 -14.18
C ALA A 37 2.47 1.39 -14.58
N GLY A 38 1.91 2.11 -15.56
CA GLY A 38 0.57 1.81 -16.07
C GLY A 38 0.46 0.42 -16.71
N GLN A 39 1.50 -0.02 -17.43
CA GLN A 39 1.55 -1.36 -18.02
C GLN A 39 1.68 -2.44 -16.95
N VAL A 40 2.54 -2.20 -15.95
CA VAL A 40 2.72 -3.12 -14.81
C VAL A 40 1.43 -3.22 -13.99
N ALA A 41 0.77 -2.10 -13.70
CA ALA A 41 -0.48 -2.07 -12.96
C ALA A 41 -1.58 -2.86 -13.68
N ALA A 42 -1.70 -2.71 -15.00
CA ALA A 42 -2.66 -3.47 -15.78
C ALA A 42 -2.39 -4.99 -15.73
N GLU A 43 -1.13 -5.40 -15.77
CA GLU A 43 -0.76 -6.82 -15.67
C GLU A 43 -1.00 -7.38 -14.27
N LEU A 44 -0.61 -6.64 -13.22
CA LEU A 44 -0.88 -7.00 -11.83
C LEU A 44 -2.39 -7.15 -11.60
N MET A 45 -3.20 -6.23 -12.12
CA MET A 45 -4.65 -6.36 -12.04
C MET A 45 -5.14 -7.65 -12.70
N LYS A 46 -4.67 -8.02 -13.89
CA LYS A 46 -5.05 -9.31 -14.50
C LYS A 46 -4.66 -10.51 -13.64
N GLN A 47 -3.47 -10.47 -13.03
CA GLN A 47 -2.97 -11.55 -12.20
C GLN A 47 -3.77 -11.71 -10.90
N CYS A 48 -4.19 -10.61 -10.28
CA CYS A 48 -4.82 -10.65 -8.95
C CYS A 48 -6.34 -10.43 -8.94
N VAL A 49 -6.96 -9.93 -10.02
CA VAL A 49 -8.41 -9.56 -10.04
C VAL A 49 -9.33 -10.74 -9.74
N HIS A 50 -8.95 -11.96 -10.16
CA HIS A 50 -9.75 -13.17 -9.90
C HIS A 50 -9.93 -13.45 -8.39
N LEU A 51 -9.05 -12.92 -7.54
CA LEU A 51 -9.20 -13.02 -6.08
C LEU A 51 -10.38 -12.18 -5.56
N LEU A 52 -10.83 -11.17 -6.31
CA LEU A 52 -12.01 -10.39 -5.98
C LEU A 52 -13.31 -11.18 -6.20
N ASP A 53 -13.32 -12.13 -7.14
CA ASP A 53 -14.46 -13.05 -7.33
C ASP A 53 -14.59 -14.02 -6.15
N LYS A 54 -13.45 -14.42 -5.57
CA LYS A 54 -13.38 -15.27 -4.39
C LYS A 54 -13.75 -14.52 -3.10
N HIS A 55 -13.32 -13.27 -2.99
CA HIS A 55 -13.57 -12.40 -1.83
C HIS A 55 -14.32 -11.13 -2.26
N PRO A 56 -15.60 -11.25 -2.66
CA PRO A 56 -16.36 -10.11 -3.16
C PRO A 56 -16.47 -9.03 -2.09
N MET A 57 -16.06 -7.82 -2.46
CA MET A 57 -16.08 -6.63 -1.61
C MET A 57 -16.23 -5.36 -2.46
N PRO A 58 -16.69 -4.24 -1.86
CA PRO A 58 -16.82 -2.99 -2.60
C PRO A 58 -15.48 -2.48 -3.15
N LEU A 59 -15.49 -1.91 -4.36
CA LEU A 59 -14.30 -1.29 -4.97
C LEU A 59 -13.67 -0.22 -4.06
N SER A 60 -14.47 0.52 -3.31
CA SER A 60 -13.99 1.49 -2.32
C SER A 60 -13.16 0.84 -1.20
N MET A 61 -13.54 -0.36 -0.75
CA MET A 61 -12.80 -1.09 0.28
C MET A 61 -11.46 -1.60 -0.27
N ILE A 62 -11.44 -2.07 -1.53
CA ILE A 62 -10.21 -2.49 -2.20
C ILE A 62 -9.26 -1.31 -2.35
N ALA A 63 -9.78 -0.15 -2.79
CA ALA A 63 -9.00 1.06 -2.92
C ALA A 63 -8.39 1.52 -1.59
N ASP A 64 -9.17 1.50 -0.52
CA ASP A 64 -8.68 1.84 0.82
C ASP A 64 -7.60 0.86 1.31
N ALA A 65 -7.80 -0.45 1.08
CA ALA A 65 -6.79 -1.46 1.38
C ALA A 65 -5.49 -1.24 0.57
N MET A 66 -5.61 -0.86 -0.71
CA MET A 66 -4.47 -0.52 -1.56
C MET A 66 -3.71 0.71 -1.07
N LYS A 67 -4.41 1.72 -0.53
CA LYS A 67 -3.77 2.87 0.11
C LYS A 67 -2.93 2.43 1.32
N THR A 68 -3.48 1.57 2.18
CA THR A 68 -2.73 0.96 3.30
C THR A 68 -1.48 0.22 2.83
N LEU A 69 -1.62 -0.66 1.83
CA LEU A 69 -0.47 -1.40 1.29
C LEU A 69 0.59 -0.49 0.67
N CYS A 70 0.17 0.63 0.07
CA CYS A 70 1.13 1.56 -0.51
C CYS A 70 1.93 2.30 0.57
N ASP A 71 1.27 2.73 1.64
CA ASP A 71 1.95 3.37 2.77
C ASP A 71 2.97 2.42 3.41
N ASP A 72 2.58 1.15 3.56
CA ASP A 72 3.46 0.11 4.08
C ASP A 72 4.63 -0.18 3.15
N TYR A 73 4.38 -0.23 1.84
CA TYR A 73 5.42 -0.40 0.84
C TYR A 73 6.46 0.73 0.94
N VAL A 74 6.01 1.99 1.00
CA VAL A 74 6.88 3.16 1.12
C VAL A 74 7.71 3.11 2.40
N ALA A 75 7.06 2.88 3.54
CA ALA A 75 7.73 2.82 4.84
C ALA A 75 8.72 1.65 4.93
N CYS A 76 8.34 0.48 4.38
CA CYS A 76 9.18 -0.71 4.37
C CYS A 76 10.39 -0.51 3.45
N HIS A 77 10.21 0.12 2.28
CA HIS A 77 11.31 0.46 1.39
C HIS A 77 12.28 1.45 2.03
N ASP A 78 11.79 2.49 2.72
CA ASP A 78 12.67 3.45 3.41
C ASP A 78 13.50 2.80 4.51
N LYS A 79 12.97 1.76 5.16
CA LYS A 79 13.66 1.01 6.21
C LYS A 79 14.63 -0.05 5.69
N HIS A 80 14.36 -0.62 4.51
CA HIS A 80 15.04 -1.83 3.99
C HIS A 80 15.63 -1.65 2.57
N GLN A 81 16.00 -0.42 2.19
CA GLN A 81 16.56 -0.12 0.87
C GLN A 81 17.83 -0.91 0.53
N ASP A 82 18.57 -1.37 1.53
CA ASP A 82 19.77 -2.19 1.40
C ASP A 82 19.48 -3.61 0.87
N MET A 83 18.23 -4.07 0.99
CA MET A 83 17.80 -5.40 0.59
C MET A 83 17.38 -5.50 -0.88
N ILE A 84 17.32 -4.39 -1.63
CA ILE A 84 16.87 -4.36 -3.04
C ILE A 84 17.69 -5.31 -3.94
N ASN A 85 18.97 -5.49 -3.64
CA ASN A 85 19.87 -6.39 -4.39
C ASN A 85 19.62 -7.89 -4.10
N LYS A 86 18.69 -8.20 -3.19
CA LYS A 86 18.26 -9.55 -2.82
C LYS A 86 16.74 -9.66 -3.01
N PRO A 87 16.26 -9.76 -4.27
CA PRO A 87 14.84 -9.57 -4.59
C PRO A 87 13.91 -10.51 -3.83
N ASP A 88 14.28 -11.79 -3.68
CA ASP A 88 13.44 -12.78 -2.99
C ASP A 88 13.34 -12.53 -1.48
N GLU A 89 14.45 -12.15 -0.84
CA GLU A 89 14.47 -11.78 0.57
C GLU A 89 13.69 -10.47 0.80
N TYR A 90 13.82 -9.52 -0.11
CA TYR A 90 13.13 -8.25 -0.03
C TYR A 90 11.61 -8.39 -0.21
N ARG A 91 11.15 -9.25 -1.13
CA ARG A 91 9.71 -9.56 -1.26
C ARG A 91 9.12 -10.12 0.03
N LYS A 92 9.81 -11.06 0.69
CA LYS A 92 9.38 -11.60 1.98
C LYS A 92 9.27 -10.53 3.06
N LEU A 93 10.20 -9.57 3.07
CA LEU A 93 10.14 -8.42 3.97
C LEU A 93 8.96 -7.52 3.65
N LEU A 94 8.69 -7.19 2.39
CA LEU A 94 7.54 -6.39 1.97
C LEU A 94 6.21 -7.02 2.40
N ILE A 95 6.05 -8.34 2.21
CA ILE A 95 4.88 -9.09 2.68
C ILE A 95 4.76 -8.98 4.21
N THR A 96 5.86 -9.16 4.94
CA THR A 96 5.89 -9.06 6.40
C THR A 96 5.53 -7.65 6.90
N CYS A 97 5.91 -6.61 6.16
CA CYS A 97 5.58 -5.22 6.46
C CYS A 97 4.08 -4.93 6.28
N GLY A 98 3.49 -5.34 5.15
CA GLY A 98 2.11 -4.98 4.80
C GLY A 98 1.03 -5.90 5.37
N HIS A 99 1.32 -7.20 5.53
CA HIS A 99 0.32 -8.20 5.92
C HIS A 99 -0.40 -7.86 7.23
N PRO A 100 0.28 -7.51 8.35
CA PRO A 100 -0.41 -7.21 9.61
C PRO A 100 -1.36 -6.02 9.53
N HIS A 101 -1.00 -4.99 8.75
CA HIS A 101 -1.84 -3.80 8.60
C HIS A 101 -3.03 -4.06 7.68
N LEU A 102 -2.86 -4.86 6.63
CA LEU A 102 -3.95 -5.29 5.77
C LEU A 102 -4.97 -6.17 6.53
N VAL A 103 -4.48 -7.08 7.39
CA VAL A 103 -5.32 -7.84 8.31
C VAL A 103 -6.11 -6.93 9.24
N ASN A 104 -5.43 -5.97 9.87
CA ASN A 104 -6.07 -5.02 10.78
C ASN A 104 -7.09 -4.12 10.06
N PHE A 105 -6.79 -3.73 8.83
CA PHE A 105 -7.71 -3.01 7.96
C PHE A 105 -9.01 -3.78 7.78
N PHE A 106 -8.95 -5.03 7.32
CA PHE A 106 -10.16 -5.84 7.12
C PHE A 106 -10.90 -6.14 8.43
N LYS A 107 -10.18 -6.41 9.53
CA LYS A 107 -10.79 -6.58 10.87
C LYS A 107 -11.55 -5.34 11.35
N SER A 108 -11.16 -4.15 10.91
CA SER A 108 -11.79 -2.89 11.30
C SER A 108 -13.09 -2.59 10.54
N ARG A 109 -13.41 -3.36 9.50
CA ARG A 109 -14.61 -3.18 8.67
C ARG A 109 -15.70 -4.14 9.11
N SER A 110 -16.70 -3.64 9.85
CA SER A 110 -17.79 -4.47 10.36
C SER A 110 -18.69 -5.04 9.26
N GLU A 111 -18.69 -4.41 8.08
CA GLU A 111 -19.38 -4.84 6.88
C GLU A 111 -18.66 -5.95 6.10
N PHE A 112 -17.40 -6.23 6.44
CA PHE A 112 -16.58 -7.25 5.78
C PHE A 112 -16.90 -8.64 6.35
N LYS A 113 -17.25 -9.58 5.46
CA LYS A 113 -17.80 -10.90 5.84
C LYS A 113 -16.84 -12.08 5.63
N HIS A 114 -15.69 -11.84 5.02
CA HIS A 114 -14.68 -12.87 4.77
C HIS A 114 -13.68 -12.92 5.92
N ASP A 115 -12.91 -14.00 6.01
CA ASP A 115 -11.80 -14.10 6.97
C ASP A 115 -10.72 -13.05 6.62
N PRO A 116 -10.50 -12.04 7.49
CA PRO A 116 -9.50 -10.99 7.25
C PRO A 116 -8.10 -11.54 7.02
N GLU A 117 -7.73 -12.64 7.70
CA GLU A 117 -6.40 -13.22 7.59
C GLU A 117 -6.21 -13.87 6.21
N ALA A 118 -7.17 -14.69 5.79
CA ALA A 118 -7.15 -15.36 4.50
C ALA A 118 -7.12 -14.35 3.34
N VAL A 119 -7.96 -13.30 3.41
CA VAL A 119 -7.99 -12.26 2.36
C VAL A 119 -6.69 -11.48 2.32
N ALA A 120 -6.17 -11.07 3.47
CA ALA A 120 -4.91 -10.32 3.53
C ALA A 120 -3.73 -11.16 2.99
N THR A 121 -3.69 -12.45 3.29
CA THR A 121 -2.68 -13.35 2.74
C THR A 121 -2.81 -13.45 1.23
N GLU A 122 -3.99 -13.81 0.71
CA GLU A 122 -4.14 -14.09 -0.72
C GLU A 122 -3.95 -12.84 -1.58
N ILE A 123 -4.65 -11.74 -1.25
CA ILE A 123 -4.58 -10.49 -2.01
C ILE A 123 -3.24 -9.80 -1.78
N GLY A 124 -2.81 -9.69 -0.51
CA GLY A 124 -1.57 -9.01 -0.15
C GLY A 124 -0.34 -9.70 -0.75
N THR A 125 -0.25 -11.04 -0.67
CA THR A 125 0.83 -11.78 -1.31
C THR A 125 0.80 -11.64 -2.83
N CYS A 126 -0.37 -11.76 -3.48
CA CYS A 126 -0.46 -11.59 -4.93
C CYS A 126 0.06 -10.22 -5.38
N ILE A 127 -0.33 -9.13 -4.70
CA ILE A 127 0.14 -7.79 -5.03
C ILE A 127 1.65 -7.66 -4.79
N MET A 128 2.14 -8.09 -3.63
CA MET A 128 3.55 -7.93 -3.25
C MET A 128 4.51 -8.78 -4.08
N ASP A 129 4.04 -9.90 -4.63
CA ASP A 129 4.81 -10.73 -5.57
C ASP A 129 4.99 -10.08 -6.94
N HIS A 130 4.08 -9.18 -7.33
CA HIS A 130 4.08 -8.57 -8.66
C HIS A 130 4.41 -7.08 -8.66
N ILE A 131 4.36 -6.40 -7.51
CA ILE A 131 4.75 -5.00 -7.41
C ILE A 131 6.25 -4.85 -7.71
N PRO A 132 6.67 -3.79 -8.43
CA PRO A 132 8.08 -3.47 -8.63
C PRO A 132 8.81 -3.24 -7.31
N LEU A 133 10.08 -3.63 -7.28
CA LEU A 133 10.90 -3.52 -6.06
C LEU A 133 11.56 -2.15 -5.87
N THR A 134 11.62 -1.31 -6.91
CA THR A 134 12.12 0.07 -6.74
C THR A 134 11.01 0.98 -6.23
N LYS A 135 11.32 1.80 -5.22
CA LYS A 135 10.38 2.71 -4.57
C LYS A 135 9.49 3.47 -5.55
N GLU A 136 10.13 4.14 -6.52
CA GLU A 136 9.42 5.00 -7.47
C GLU A 136 8.44 4.21 -8.34
N MET A 137 8.84 3.05 -8.86
CA MET A 137 7.96 2.20 -9.67
C MET A 137 6.85 1.57 -8.84
N GLY A 138 7.12 1.17 -7.59
CA GLY A 138 6.10 0.64 -6.70
C GLY A 138 5.02 1.68 -6.37
N ILE A 139 5.43 2.91 -6.01
CA ILE A 139 4.51 4.04 -5.79
C ILE A 139 3.70 4.33 -7.06
N ALA A 140 4.35 4.45 -8.22
CA ALA A 140 3.69 4.74 -9.48
C ALA A 140 2.70 3.64 -9.90
N THR A 141 3.05 2.37 -9.65
CA THR A 141 2.19 1.22 -9.95
C THR A 141 0.94 1.27 -9.09
N THR A 142 1.08 1.52 -7.78
CA THR A 142 -0.07 1.62 -6.88
C THR A 142 -0.94 2.83 -7.19
N TYR A 143 -0.35 3.97 -7.55
CA TYR A 143 -1.09 5.12 -8.07
C TYR A 143 -1.98 4.72 -9.26
N TRP A 144 -1.44 3.97 -10.21
CA TRP A 144 -2.20 3.50 -11.37
C TRP A 144 -3.31 2.54 -11.00
N ILE A 145 -3.08 1.62 -10.05
CA ILE A 145 -4.11 0.72 -9.54
C ILE A 145 -5.26 1.53 -8.94
N LEU A 146 -4.95 2.52 -8.08
CA LEU A 146 -5.95 3.42 -7.50
C LEU A 146 -6.69 4.22 -8.59
N LYS A 147 -5.98 4.68 -9.63
CA LYS A 147 -6.58 5.38 -10.77
C LYS A 147 -7.54 4.48 -11.55
N ILE A 148 -7.15 3.23 -11.84
CA ILE A 148 -8.00 2.24 -12.53
C ILE A 148 -9.27 1.97 -11.70
N MET A 149 -9.15 1.90 -10.38
CA MET A 149 -10.27 1.69 -9.46
C MET A 149 -11.14 2.95 -9.25
N GLY A 150 -10.77 4.11 -9.81
CA GLY A 150 -11.49 5.36 -9.64
C GLY A 150 -11.31 6.01 -8.25
N ALA A 151 -10.23 5.69 -7.54
CA ALA A 151 -10.00 6.07 -6.13
C ALA A 151 -8.72 6.88 -5.90
N HIS A 152 -8.29 7.64 -6.92
CA HIS A 152 -7.07 8.44 -6.94
C HIS A 152 -7.26 9.90 -6.49
N GLU A 153 -8.48 10.27 -6.11
CA GLU A 153 -8.89 11.62 -5.66
C GLU A 153 -8.73 11.81 -4.16
#